data_AF-A0A847TDI1-F1
#
_entry.id   AF-A0A847TDI1-F1
#
_cell.length_a   1.000
_cell.length_b   1.000
_cell.length_c   1.000
_cell.angle_alpha   90.00
_cell.angle_beta   90.00
_cell.angle_gamma   90.00
#
_symmetry.space_group_name_H-M   'P 1'
#
loop_
_entity.id
_entity.type
_entity.pdbx_description
1 polymer ?
#
loop_
_entity_poly.entity_id
_entity_poly.type
_entity_poly.pdbx_seq_one_letter_code
_entity_poly.pdbx_strand_id
1 'polypeptide(L)'
;MQSNYLRFLGPVFKRAQIEDRRAEIMRQSALIGGKEGIQTFTTESFTEEDQQQILIPPEFNGKDYVTFLLHIDAEIEHGLMLQYLYAAYSLGGPQVPDQYRDQISSWQEVILGIAKEEMGHFVSVQNVLKLIGAPLHFERQDYPWDTPFYPFPFKLEPLTLNSLAKYVYAEAPVDFINSDDPWAKEIKDRVAAEVPKANTVGALFHVLLHLIQDPKVISDDIFQADTYPYQAKFDEWGRGYTGGQRGNTKQGSPPGSPDVLVMPLASRDDAFNALNAIAEQGEDNTGASADPSHFERFLNIYKQMSAVVKEAGSSWAPARNVAVNPYIPEDVEDGSSDPSEGQTADEERDQITNPDAQNWGHLFNLRYRLLLNFLTHSFVLEDGLNSAGAITPRGLIINSTFGEMYNLRSIATAMVQMPLTVGTGNKTAGPPFLTPYTLSLPAGEHNRWRVHADLLQASATMIDTLLKTTAAQHHRYLYALQEADSKLLQIISDMVAVPA
;
A
#
# COMPACT_ATOMS: atom_id res chain seq x y z
N MET A 1 5.23 -23.78 9.95
CA MET A 1 3.98 -22.99 9.81
C MET A 1 3.36 -23.04 8.40
N GLN A 2 4.09 -23.43 7.33
CA GLN A 2 3.58 -23.58 5.95
C GLN A 2 2.31 -24.44 5.75
N SER A 3 1.99 -25.37 6.67
CA SER A 3 0.88 -26.33 6.50
C SER A 3 -0.52 -25.73 6.62
N ASN A 4 -0.70 -24.59 7.31
CA ASN A 4 -2.03 -24.03 7.57
C ASN A 4 -2.48 -23.06 6.47
N TYR A 5 -1.57 -22.22 5.95
CA TYR A 5 -1.90 -21.28 4.87
C TYR A 5 -2.26 -22.00 3.57
N LEU A 6 -1.50 -23.02 3.15
CA LEU A 6 -1.86 -23.84 1.98
C LEU A 6 -3.24 -24.50 2.12
N ARG A 7 -3.60 -24.89 3.35
CA ARG A 7 -4.90 -25.52 3.64
C ARG A 7 -6.07 -24.55 3.49
N PHE A 8 -5.91 -23.30 3.92
CA PHE A 8 -6.99 -22.29 3.91
C PHE A 8 -7.04 -21.46 2.62
N LEU A 9 -5.93 -21.37 1.89
CA LEU A 9 -5.77 -20.48 0.73
C LEU A 9 -5.62 -21.24 -0.59
N GLY A 10 -5.11 -22.47 -0.58
CA GLY A 10 -4.99 -23.29 -1.79
C GLY A 10 -6.29 -23.45 -2.58
N PRO A 11 -7.44 -23.74 -1.94
CA PRO A 11 -8.73 -23.80 -2.61
C PRO A 11 -9.17 -22.47 -3.23
N VAL A 12 -8.82 -21.36 -2.59
CA VAL A 12 -9.15 -20.01 -3.02
C VAL A 12 -8.39 -19.65 -4.31
N PHE A 13 -7.09 -19.99 -4.36
CA PHE A 13 -6.26 -19.84 -5.57
C PHE A 13 -6.77 -20.63 -6.75
N LYS A 14 -7.12 -21.90 -6.53
CA LYS A 14 -7.71 -22.73 -7.59
C LYS A 14 -9.00 -22.08 -8.10
N ARG A 15 -9.78 -21.44 -7.22
CA ARG A 15 -11.05 -20.81 -7.58
C ARG A 15 -10.89 -19.51 -8.35
N ALA A 16 -10.01 -18.62 -7.90
CA ALA A 16 -9.69 -17.39 -8.62
C ALA A 16 -9.31 -17.69 -10.07
N GLN A 17 -8.35 -18.61 -10.27
CA GLN A 17 -7.92 -19.04 -11.60
C GLN A 17 -9.05 -19.64 -12.48
N ILE A 18 -10.06 -20.26 -11.86
CA ILE A 18 -11.23 -20.78 -12.57
C ILE A 18 -12.15 -19.63 -12.97
N GLU A 19 -12.49 -18.71 -12.05
CA GLU A 19 -13.39 -17.59 -12.36
C GLU A 19 -12.77 -16.62 -13.38
N ASP A 20 -11.47 -16.37 -13.32
CA ASP A 20 -10.76 -15.55 -14.31
C ASP A 20 -10.89 -16.13 -15.72
N ARG A 21 -10.72 -17.45 -15.83
CA ARG A 21 -10.92 -18.18 -17.08
C ARG A 21 -12.36 -18.06 -17.60
N ARG A 22 -13.35 -18.04 -16.70
CA ARG A 22 -14.76 -17.88 -17.07
C ARG A 22 -15.07 -16.47 -17.55
N ALA A 23 -14.60 -15.46 -16.82
CA ALA A 23 -14.76 -14.05 -17.19
C ALA A 23 -14.16 -13.79 -18.58
N GLU A 24 -13.01 -14.40 -18.88
CA GLU A 24 -12.38 -14.32 -20.19
C GLU A 24 -13.24 -14.96 -21.31
N ILE A 25 -13.72 -16.18 -21.10
CA ILE A 25 -14.61 -16.85 -22.06
C ILE A 25 -15.88 -16.03 -22.31
N MET A 26 -16.45 -15.41 -21.27
CA MET A 26 -17.62 -14.54 -21.40
C MET A 26 -17.32 -13.23 -22.13
N ARG A 27 -16.19 -12.57 -21.84
CA ARG A 27 -15.75 -11.35 -22.55
C ARG A 27 -15.49 -11.62 -24.03
N GLN A 28 -14.75 -12.69 -24.34
CA GLN A 28 -14.51 -13.12 -25.72
C GLN A 28 -15.82 -13.43 -26.45
N SER A 29 -16.75 -14.13 -25.80
CA SER A 29 -18.07 -14.42 -26.36
C SER A 29 -18.90 -13.16 -26.62
N ALA A 30 -18.81 -12.14 -25.75
CA ALA A 30 -19.49 -10.86 -25.90
C ALA A 30 -18.90 -10.01 -27.04
N LEU A 31 -17.58 -10.03 -27.21
CA LEU A 31 -16.86 -9.38 -28.33
C LEU A 31 -17.19 -10.00 -29.69
N ILE A 32 -17.52 -11.30 -29.73
CA ILE A 32 -17.82 -12.06 -30.96
C ILE A 32 -19.32 -11.98 -31.34
N GLY A 33 -20.16 -11.29 -30.56
CA GLY A 33 -21.62 -11.29 -30.68
C GLY A 33 -22.22 -10.69 -31.98
N GLY A 34 -22.25 -11.46 -33.06
CA GLY A 34 -22.99 -11.17 -34.29
C GLY A 34 -23.63 -12.41 -34.93
N LYS A 35 -24.89 -12.68 -34.58
CA LYS A 35 -25.91 -13.54 -35.22
C LYS A 35 -25.55 -14.98 -35.65
N GLU A 36 -26.30 -15.92 -35.05
CA GLU A 36 -26.72 -17.22 -35.62
C GLU A 36 -25.66 -18.01 -36.38
N GLY A 37 -24.75 -18.68 -35.67
CA GLY A 37 -23.84 -19.60 -36.37
C GLY A 37 -22.71 -20.25 -35.59
N ILE A 38 -22.75 -20.39 -34.27
CA ILE A 38 -21.71 -21.16 -33.55
C ILE A 38 -22.38 -21.93 -32.39
N GLN A 39 -22.98 -23.08 -32.70
CA GLN A 39 -23.35 -24.09 -31.70
C GLN A 39 -22.35 -25.26 -31.67
N THR A 40 -21.22 -25.16 -32.37
CA THR A 40 -20.30 -26.30 -32.58
C THR A 40 -18.82 -26.00 -32.28
N PHE A 41 -18.45 -24.80 -31.83
CA PHE A 41 -17.04 -24.48 -31.46
C PHE A 41 -16.85 -23.81 -30.08
N THR A 42 -17.92 -23.60 -29.30
CA THR A 42 -17.86 -23.01 -27.94
C THR A 42 -18.50 -23.93 -26.90
N THR A 43 -18.28 -25.25 -27.02
CA THR A 43 -18.57 -26.23 -25.97
C THR A 43 -17.27 -26.65 -25.29
N GLU A 44 -16.55 -25.71 -24.70
CA GLU A 44 -15.89 -26.01 -23.43
C GLU A 44 -16.99 -25.85 -22.37
N SER A 45 -17.76 -26.92 -22.18
CA SER A 45 -18.75 -26.98 -21.11
C SER A 45 -18.04 -26.72 -19.78
N PHE A 46 -18.48 -25.69 -19.04
CA PHE A 46 -18.11 -25.50 -17.64
C PHE A 46 -18.16 -26.85 -16.93
N THR A 47 -17.04 -27.25 -16.33
CA THR A 47 -16.93 -28.56 -15.66
C THR A 47 -17.75 -28.55 -14.36
N GLU A 48 -18.10 -29.72 -13.82
CA GLU A 48 -18.75 -29.82 -12.50
C GLU A 48 -17.92 -29.17 -11.37
N GLU A 49 -16.58 -29.08 -11.53
CA GLU A 49 -15.71 -28.33 -10.61
C GLU A 49 -16.04 -26.84 -10.58
N ASP A 50 -16.49 -26.27 -11.71
CA ASP A 50 -16.75 -24.85 -11.82
C ASP A 50 -18.07 -24.45 -11.10
N GLN A 51 -18.95 -25.40 -10.76
CA GLN A 51 -20.20 -25.14 -10.03
C GLN A 51 -20.08 -25.31 -8.50
N GLN A 52 -18.91 -25.69 -7.98
CA GLN A 52 -18.72 -25.88 -6.54
C GLN A 52 -18.72 -24.54 -5.78
N GLN A 53 -19.53 -24.44 -4.72
CA GLN A 53 -19.50 -23.32 -3.78
C GLN A 53 -18.10 -23.15 -3.17
N ILE A 54 -17.70 -21.91 -2.91
CA ILE A 54 -16.47 -21.63 -2.17
C ILE A 54 -16.59 -22.29 -0.78
N LEU A 55 -15.75 -23.29 -0.53
CA LEU A 55 -15.74 -24.03 0.72
C LEU A 55 -15.05 -23.18 1.79
N ILE A 56 -15.84 -22.66 2.73
CA ILE A 56 -15.33 -22.05 3.95
C ILE A 56 -14.64 -23.16 4.77
N PRO A 57 -13.37 -23.00 5.17
CA PRO A 57 -12.73 -24.02 5.98
C PRO A 57 -13.48 -24.23 7.30
N PRO A 58 -13.53 -25.47 7.82
CA PRO A 58 -14.40 -25.81 8.96
C PRO A 58 -14.05 -25.06 10.26
N GLU A 59 -12.85 -24.48 10.35
CA GLU A 59 -12.41 -23.62 11.44
C GLU A 59 -13.07 -22.23 11.44
N PHE A 60 -13.63 -21.79 10.30
CA PHE A 60 -14.22 -20.47 10.13
C PHE A 60 -15.74 -20.55 9.93
N ASN A 61 -16.44 -19.50 10.34
CA ASN A 61 -17.73 -19.15 9.75
C ASN A 61 -17.51 -18.12 8.62
N GLY A 62 -18.56 -17.78 7.85
CA GLY A 62 -18.41 -16.89 6.69
C GLY A 62 -17.89 -15.50 7.02
N LYS A 63 -18.36 -14.87 8.11
CA LYS A 63 -17.86 -13.56 8.56
C LYS A 63 -16.38 -13.64 8.93
N ASP A 64 -15.99 -14.66 9.69
CA ASP A 64 -14.61 -14.84 10.16
C ASP A 64 -13.66 -15.10 9.00
N TYR A 65 -14.10 -15.89 8.01
CA TYR A 65 -13.31 -16.14 6.81
C TYR A 65 -13.12 -14.90 5.94
N VAL A 66 -14.18 -14.10 5.72
CA VAL A 66 -14.07 -12.83 5.00
C VAL A 66 -13.22 -11.82 5.79
N THR A 67 -13.32 -11.79 7.11
CA THR A 67 -12.45 -10.95 7.95
C THR A 67 -10.98 -11.30 7.72
N PHE A 68 -10.65 -12.59 7.74
CA PHE A 68 -9.30 -13.07 7.49
C PHE A 68 -8.79 -12.71 6.08
N LEU A 69 -9.64 -12.80 5.04
CA LEU A 69 -9.27 -12.39 3.68
C LEU A 69 -9.12 -10.86 3.55
N LEU A 70 -9.95 -10.06 4.23
CA LEU A 70 -9.82 -8.60 4.27
C LEU A 70 -8.59 -8.14 5.04
N HIS A 71 -8.13 -8.91 6.05
CA HIS A 71 -6.85 -8.65 6.71
C HIS A 71 -5.69 -8.85 5.73
N ILE A 72 -5.70 -9.95 4.96
CA ILE A 72 -4.72 -10.18 3.90
C ILE A 72 -4.75 -9.04 2.87
N ASP A 73 -5.93 -8.63 2.44
CA ASP A 73 -6.13 -7.53 1.51
C ASP A 73 -5.51 -6.23 2.03
N ALA A 74 -5.85 -5.84 3.27
CA ALA A 74 -5.28 -4.67 3.92
C ALA A 74 -3.74 -4.72 3.99
N GLU A 75 -3.15 -5.89 4.23
CA GLU A 75 -1.69 -6.02 4.22
C GLU A 75 -1.08 -5.92 2.81
N ILE A 76 -1.76 -6.43 1.77
CA ILE A 76 -1.33 -6.31 0.37
C ILE A 76 -1.35 -4.84 -0.04
N GLU A 77 -2.47 -4.15 0.18
CA GLU A 77 -2.63 -2.72 -0.11
C GLU A 77 -1.55 -1.88 0.59
N HIS A 78 -1.31 -2.17 1.87
CA HIS A 78 -0.26 -1.52 2.64
C HIS A 78 1.13 -1.83 2.08
N GLY A 79 1.43 -3.11 1.83
CA GLY A 79 2.73 -3.57 1.36
C GLY A 79 3.08 -3.02 -0.03
N LEU A 80 2.15 -3.04 -0.98
CA LEU A 80 2.33 -2.50 -2.33
C LEU A 80 2.52 -0.98 -2.28
N MET A 81 1.68 -0.26 -1.52
CA MET A 81 1.82 1.18 -1.30
C MET A 81 3.25 1.55 -0.88
N LEU A 82 3.80 0.88 0.14
CA LEU A 82 5.14 1.20 0.64
C LEU A 82 6.24 0.91 -0.39
N GLN A 83 6.10 -0.19 -1.14
CA GLN A 83 7.04 -0.55 -2.21
C GLN A 83 7.00 0.47 -3.35
N TYR A 84 5.81 0.95 -3.73
CA TYR A 84 5.65 1.99 -4.74
C TYR A 84 6.24 3.32 -4.28
N LEU A 85 5.99 3.72 -3.02
CA LEU A 85 6.63 4.91 -2.43
C LEU A 85 8.15 4.80 -2.46
N TYR A 86 8.70 3.66 -2.02
CA TYR A 86 10.14 3.43 -1.97
C TYR A 86 10.79 3.49 -3.36
N ALA A 87 10.18 2.80 -4.33
CA ALA A 87 10.62 2.82 -5.71
C ALA A 87 10.55 4.22 -6.31
N ALA A 88 9.46 4.97 -6.08
CA ALA A 88 9.35 6.35 -6.51
C ALA A 88 10.40 7.26 -5.87
N TYR A 89 10.68 7.12 -4.58
CA TYR A 89 11.71 7.92 -3.90
C TYR A 89 13.12 7.64 -4.44
N SER A 90 13.37 6.46 -4.99
CA SER A 90 14.66 6.14 -5.61
C SER A 90 14.91 6.88 -6.93
N LEU A 91 13.86 7.27 -7.66
CA LEU A 91 13.97 7.86 -9.01
C LEU A 91 14.64 9.23 -9.05
N GLY A 92 15.37 9.47 -10.15
CA GLY A 92 16.04 10.74 -10.43
C GLY A 92 17.43 10.85 -9.81
N GLY A 93 17.95 12.07 -9.70
CA GLY A 93 19.26 12.36 -9.12
C GLY A 93 20.27 12.90 -10.14
N PRO A 94 21.48 13.28 -9.68
CA PRO A 94 22.48 13.93 -10.51
C PRO A 94 23.06 13.01 -11.61
N GLN A 95 22.90 11.69 -11.48
CA GLN A 95 23.33 10.71 -12.48
C GLN A 95 22.44 10.68 -13.73
N VAL A 96 21.25 11.28 -13.67
CA VAL A 96 20.30 11.32 -14.78
C VAL A 96 20.67 12.44 -15.77
N PRO A 97 20.89 12.13 -17.07
CA PRO A 97 21.15 13.13 -18.10
C PRO A 97 19.97 14.10 -18.27
N ASP A 98 20.25 15.35 -18.61
CA ASP A 98 19.25 16.43 -18.71
C ASP A 98 18.06 16.05 -19.60
N GLN A 99 18.30 15.39 -20.73
CA GLN A 99 17.25 14.97 -21.68
C GLN A 99 16.23 13.97 -21.11
N TYR A 100 16.56 13.27 -20.02
CA TYR A 100 15.71 12.25 -19.38
C TYR A 100 15.06 12.73 -18.08
N ARG A 101 15.42 13.92 -17.57
CA ARG A 101 14.96 14.39 -16.25
C ARG A 101 13.45 14.56 -16.17
N ASP A 102 12.84 15.14 -17.21
CA ASP A 102 11.40 15.34 -17.24
C ASP A 102 10.65 14.01 -17.33
N GLN A 103 11.13 13.08 -18.16
CA GLN A 103 10.55 11.75 -18.30
C GLN A 103 10.61 10.96 -16.99
N ILE A 104 11.76 10.93 -16.31
CA ILE A 104 11.90 10.24 -15.01
C ILE A 104 11.07 10.91 -13.93
N SER A 105 11.00 12.24 -13.93
CA SER A 105 10.13 12.96 -13.00
C SER A 105 8.65 12.67 -13.24
N SER A 106 8.24 12.45 -14.49
CA SER A 106 6.87 12.06 -14.85
C SER A 106 6.57 10.64 -14.33
N TRP A 107 7.49 9.68 -14.50
CA TRP A 107 7.33 8.34 -13.91
C TRP A 107 7.21 8.38 -12.39
N GLN A 108 8.06 9.17 -11.72
CA GLN A 108 7.97 9.37 -10.28
C GLN A 108 6.61 9.93 -9.86
N GLU A 109 6.08 10.91 -10.60
CA GLU A 109 4.76 11.50 -10.30
C GLU A 109 3.63 10.47 -10.46
N VAL A 110 3.66 9.65 -11.52
CA VAL A 110 2.67 8.58 -11.75
C VAL A 110 2.73 7.51 -10.66
N ILE A 111 3.91 7.03 -10.29
CA ILE A 111 4.04 5.98 -9.24
C ILE A 111 3.60 6.53 -7.87
N LEU A 112 3.93 7.79 -7.55
CA LEU A 112 3.41 8.45 -6.35
C LEU A 112 1.90 8.69 -6.40
N GLY A 113 1.32 8.80 -7.59
CA GLY A 113 -0.13 8.84 -7.81
C GLY A 113 -0.76 7.51 -7.41
N ILE A 114 -0.28 6.41 -7.98
CA ILE A 114 -0.74 5.05 -7.66
C ILE A 114 -0.62 4.77 -6.17
N ALA A 115 0.53 5.08 -5.55
CA ALA A 115 0.71 4.90 -4.11
C ALA A 115 -0.30 5.68 -3.25
N LYS A 116 -0.90 6.77 -3.74
CA LYS A 116 -1.98 7.49 -3.03
C LYS A 116 -3.35 6.87 -3.27
N GLU A 117 -3.56 6.22 -4.41
CA GLU A 117 -4.77 5.43 -4.68
C GLU A 117 -4.78 4.21 -3.75
N GLU A 118 -3.64 3.54 -3.57
CA GLU A 118 -3.49 2.47 -2.57
C GLU A 118 -3.75 2.95 -1.12
N MET A 119 -3.45 4.22 -0.79
CA MET A 119 -3.86 4.78 0.52
C MET A 119 -5.39 4.82 0.68
N GLY A 120 -6.10 5.09 -0.42
CA GLY A 120 -7.57 5.07 -0.47
C GLY A 120 -8.13 3.65 -0.35
N HIS A 121 -7.56 2.72 -1.11
CA HIS A 121 -7.89 1.29 -1.03
C HIS A 121 -7.72 0.79 0.40
N PHE A 122 -6.53 0.99 0.98
CA PHE A 122 -6.19 0.56 2.32
C PHE A 122 -7.20 1.06 3.37
N VAL A 123 -7.56 2.35 3.33
CA VAL A 123 -8.53 2.94 4.25
C VAL A 123 -9.97 2.47 3.97
N SER A 124 -10.33 2.23 2.72
CA SER A 124 -11.65 1.69 2.34
C SER A 124 -11.84 0.24 2.80
N VAL A 125 -10.80 -0.60 2.76
CA VAL A 125 -10.83 -1.95 3.35
C VAL A 125 -11.11 -1.89 4.86
N GLN A 126 -10.56 -0.89 5.55
CA GLN A 126 -10.87 -0.66 6.97
C GLN A 126 -12.34 -0.28 7.19
N ASN A 127 -12.98 0.45 6.27
CA ASN A 127 -14.43 0.70 6.34
C ASN A 127 -15.22 -0.60 6.24
N VAL A 128 -14.83 -1.53 5.37
CA VAL A 128 -15.49 -2.85 5.26
C VAL A 128 -15.32 -3.64 6.55
N LEU A 129 -14.09 -3.73 7.09
CA LEU A 129 -13.82 -4.38 8.37
C LEU A 129 -14.67 -3.78 9.49
N LYS A 130 -14.74 -2.44 9.55
CA LYS A 130 -15.56 -1.72 10.53
C LYS A 130 -17.04 -2.06 10.37
N LEU A 131 -17.57 -2.02 9.14
CA LEU A 131 -18.97 -2.28 8.82
C LEU A 131 -19.41 -3.69 9.25
N ILE A 132 -18.58 -4.71 9.05
CA ILE A 132 -18.91 -6.08 9.45
C ILE A 132 -18.66 -6.35 10.94
N GLY A 133 -18.17 -5.35 11.69
CA GLY A 133 -17.78 -5.48 13.09
C GLY A 133 -16.58 -6.41 13.29
N ALA A 134 -15.60 -6.34 12.39
CA ALA A 134 -14.31 -7.00 12.51
C ALA A 134 -13.24 -6.04 13.09
N PRO A 135 -12.13 -6.56 13.64
CA PRO A 135 -10.98 -5.73 14.01
C PRO A 135 -10.38 -5.03 12.79
N LEU A 136 -10.01 -3.76 12.96
CA LEU A 136 -9.20 -3.03 11.99
C LEU A 136 -7.83 -3.71 11.85
N HIS A 137 -7.23 -3.58 10.67
CA HIS A 137 -5.95 -4.20 10.35
C HIS A 137 -5.05 -3.22 9.61
N PHE A 138 -4.36 -2.37 10.39
CA PHE A 138 -3.31 -1.48 9.88
C PHE A 138 -1.91 -2.10 9.98
N GLU A 139 -1.81 -3.25 10.65
CA GLU A 139 -0.58 -3.99 10.80
C GLU A 139 -0.22 -4.66 9.47
N ARG A 140 1.08 -4.90 9.29
CA ARG A 140 1.59 -5.84 8.31
C ARG A 140 2.56 -6.74 9.06
N GLN A 141 2.69 -7.99 8.66
CA GLN A 141 3.81 -8.78 9.16
C GLN A 141 5.12 -8.09 8.71
N ASP A 142 6.18 -8.19 9.51
CA ASP A 142 7.49 -7.91 8.96
C ASP A 142 7.97 -9.19 8.25
N TYR A 143 7.90 -10.39 8.87
CA TYR A 143 8.34 -11.70 8.31
C TYR A 143 7.82 -12.91 9.13
N PRO A 144 7.86 -14.19 8.65
CA PRO A 144 8.06 -14.67 7.27
C PRO A 144 6.77 -14.88 6.47
N TRP A 145 6.89 -14.62 5.17
CA TRP A 145 5.81 -14.50 4.18
C TRP A 145 5.53 -15.81 3.44
N ASP A 146 4.79 -16.72 4.08
CA ASP A 146 4.29 -17.95 3.45
C ASP A 146 2.77 -17.89 3.15
N THR A 147 2.19 -16.69 3.09
CA THR A 147 0.79 -16.50 2.68
C THR A 147 0.74 -16.43 1.15
N PRO A 148 0.21 -17.44 0.45
CA PRO A 148 0.18 -17.45 -1.01
C PRO A 148 -0.57 -16.28 -1.64
N PHE A 149 -1.33 -15.46 -0.90
CA PHE A 149 -2.02 -14.27 -1.43
C PHE A 149 -1.15 -13.08 -1.79
N TYR A 150 0.05 -13.00 -1.24
CA TYR A 150 0.95 -11.94 -1.64
C TYR A 150 1.32 -12.09 -3.12
N PRO A 151 1.28 -11.00 -3.90
CA PRO A 151 1.76 -11.04 -5.28
C PRO A 151 3.21 -11.51 -5.36
N PHE A 152 4.04 -11.08 -4.41
CA PHE A 152 5.44 -11.47 -4.22
C PHE A 152 5.91 -11.08 -2.80
N PRO A 153 7.04 -11.61 -2.31
CA PRO A 153 7.59 -11.24 -1.01
C PRO A 153 7.83 -9.72 -0.89
N PHE A 154 7.40 -9.13 0.22
CA PHE A 154 7.59 -7.70 0.48
C PHE A 154 9.09 -7.35 0.44
N LYS A 155 9.46 -6.41 -0.44
CA LYS A 155 10.85 -5.99 -0.61
C LYS A 155 10.92 -4.50 -0.92
N LEU A 156 11.54 -3.72 -0.04
CA LEU A 156 11.86 -2.33 -0.29
C LEU A 156 13.13 -2.25 -1.14
N GLU A 157 12.99 -1.89 -2.42
CA GLU A 157 14.11 -1.81 -3.35
C GLU A 157 13.95 -0.65 -4.36
N PRO A 158 15.05 -0.11 -4.90
CA PRO A 158 14.98 0.96 -5.90
C PRO A 158 14.25 0.51 -7.17
N LEU A 159 13.70 1.47 -7.92
CA LEU A 159 13.01 1.17 -9.17
C LEU A 159 14.00 0.67 -10.24
N THR A 160 13.84 -0.59 -10.61
CA THR A 160 14.54 -1.26 -11.71
C THR A 160 13.52 -1.89 -12.66
N LEU A 161 13.97 -2.43 -13.80
CA LEU A 161 13.07 -3.23 -14.65
C LEU A 161 12.53 -4.46 -13.92
N ASN A 162 13.28 -5.03 -12.96
CA ASN A 162 12.83 -6.21 -12.22
C ASN A 162 11.77 -5.84 -11.18
N SER A 163 12.01 -4.79 -10.38
CA SER A 163 11.02 -4.31 -9.40
C SER A 163 9.75 -3.81 -10.11
N LEU A 164 9.90 -3.10 -11.23
CA LEU A 164 8.76 -2.62 -12.02
C LEU A 164 8.00 -3.78 -12.67
N ALA A 165 8.68 -4.83 -13.17
CA ALA A 165 8.00 -6.02 -13.70
C ALA A 165 7.12 -6.68 -12.64
N LYS A 166 7.57 -6.73 -11.37
CA LYS A 166 6.75 -7.20 -10.25
C LYS A 166 5.49 -6.36 -10.07
N TYR A 167 5.60 -5.03 -10.17
CA TYR A 167 4.44 -4.14 -10.05
C TYR A 167 3.47 -4.32 -11.22
N VAL A 168 3.97 -4.43 -12.46
CA VAL A 168 3.09 -4.76 -13.60
C VAL A 168 2.40 -6.10 -13.36
N TYR A 169 3.13 -7.11 -12.88
CA TYR A 169 2.58 -8.45 -12.66
C TYR A 169 1.51 -8.48 -11.56
N ALA A 170 1.73 -7.79 -10.44
CA ALA A 170 0.76 -7.75 -9.34
C ALA A 170 -0.58 -7.17 -9.77
N GLU A 171 -0.55 -6.06 -10.52
CA GLU A 171 -1.74 -5.35 -10.99
C GLU A 171 -2.36 -5.98 -12.24
N ALA A 172 -1.64 -6.88 -12.92
CA ALA A 172 -2.06 -7.35 -14.23
C ALA A 172 -3.31 -8.22 -14.16
N PRO A 173 -4.24 -8.00 -15.10
CA PRO A 173 -5.34 -8.93 -15.28
C PRO A 173 -4.81 -10.26 -15.86
N VAL A 174 -5.49 -11.35 -15.49
CA VAL A 174 -5.02 -12.72 -15.74
C VAL A 174 -4.99 -13.08 -17.23
N ASP A 175 -5.85 -12.44 -18.04
CA ASP A 175 -5.87 -12.55 -19.49
C ASP A 175 -4.54 -12.04 -20.11
N PHE A 176 -4.04 -10.90 -19.65
CA PHE A 176 -2.77 -10.34 -20.10
C PHE A 176 -1.60 -11.27 -19.74
N ILE A 177 -1.51 -11.74 -18.49
CA ILE A 177 -0.42 -12.62 -18.03
C ILE A 177 -0.38 -13.98 -18.76
N ASN A 178 -1.53 -14.43 -19.25
CA ASN A 178 -1.64 -15.67 -20.01
C ASN A 178 -1.68 -15.46 -21.54
N SER A 179 -1.61 -14.22 -21.99
CA SER A 179 -1.61 -13.88 -23.41
C SER A 179 -0.29 -14.23 -24.11
N ASP A 180 -0.34 -14.19 -25.44
CA ASP A 180 0.85 -14.34 -26.28
C ASP A 180 1.66 -13.04 -26.47
N ASP A 181 1.25 -11.94 -25.82
CA ASP A 181 1.90 -10.63 -25.92
C ASP A 181 3.40 -10.75 -25.51
N PRO A 182 4.34 -10.23 -26.33
CA PRO A 182 5.77 -10.27 -26.01
C PRO A 182 6.12 -9.62 -24.67
N TRP A 183 5.42 -8.54 -24.29
CA TRP A 183 5.61 -7.87 -23.00
C TRP A 183 5.12 -8.73 -21.84
N ALA A 184 3.98 -9.41 -22.00
CA ALA A 184 3.48 -10.34 -20.99
C ALA A 184 4.49 -11.46 -20.73
N LYS A 185 5.04 -12.06 -21.79
CA LYS A 185 6.09 -13.09 -21.70
C LYS A 185 7.34 -12.57 -21.01
N GLU A 186 7.86 -11.41 -21.42
CA GLU A 186 9.05 -10.81 -20.81
C GLU A 186 8.85 -10.54 -19.31
N ILE A 187 7.73 -9.92 -18.93
CA ILE A 187 7.42 -9.59 -17.54
C ILE A 187 7.30 -10.87 -16.72
N LYS A 188 6.57 -11.88 -17.22
CA LYS A 188 6.39 -13.18 -16.56
C LYS A 188 7.72 -13.89 -16.34
N ASP A 189 8.61 -13.89 -17.34
CA ASP A 189 9.93 -14.52 -17.25
C ASP A 189 10.82 -13.79 -16.21
N ARG A 190 10.80 -12.46 -16.18
CA ARG A 190 11.53 -11.66 -15.18
C ARG A 190 11.04 -11.92 -13.76
N VAL A 191 9.72 -11.92 -13.57
CA VAL A 191 9.12 -12.17 -12.26
C VAL A 191 9.39 -13.60 -11.82
N ALA A 192 9.24 -14.60 -12.69
CA ALA A 192 9.49 -15.99 -12.37
C ALA A 192 10.96 -16.29 -12.00
N ALA A 193 11.91 -15.49 -12.50
CA ALA A 193 13.33 -15.62 -12.17
C ALA A 193 13.64 -15.26 -10.69
N GLU A 194 12.86 -14.36 -10.09
CA GLU A 194 13.02 -13.93 -8.68
C GLU A 194 11.94 -14.53 -7.76
N VAL A 195 10.73 -14.72 -8.28
CA VAL A 195 9.53 -15.12 -7.53
C VAL A 195 8.82 -16.24 -8.30
N PRO A 196 9.19 -17.52 -8.09
CA PRO A 196 8.64 -18.64 -8.86
C PRO A 196 7.14 -18.89 -8.69
N LYS A 197 6.52 -18.32 -7.64
CA LYS A 197 5.10 -18.47 -7.29
C LYS A 197 4.44 -17.10 -7.10
N ALA A 198 4.66 -16.19 -8.03
CA ALA A 198 4.02 -14.89 -8.00
C ALA A 198 2.51 -14.99 -8.27
N ASN A 199 1.74 -14.06 -7.72
CA ASN A 199 0.29 -13.96 -7.88
C ASN A 199 -0.11 -12.55 -8.33
N THR A 200 -1.36 -12.40 -8.76
CA THR A 200 -2.00 -11.10 -9.06
C THR A 200 -2.91 -10.71 -7.90
N VAL A 201 -3.17 -9.41 -7.73
CA VAL A 201 -4.05 -8.88 -6.68
C VAL A 201 -5.51 -9.29 -6.92
N GLY A 202 -5.98 -9.25 -8.17
CA GLY A 202 -7.36 -9.58 -8.55
C GLY A 202 -7.84 -10.97 -8.08
N ALA A 203 -6.92 -11.93 -7.94
CA ALA A 203 -7.24 -13.28 -7.47
C ALA A 203 -7.91 -13.28 -6.08
N LEU A 204 -7.52 -12.37 -5.19
CA LEU A 204 -8.13 -12.24 -3.86
C LEU A 204 -9.53 -11.62 -3.96
N PHE A 205 -9.67 -10.54 -4.74
CA PHE A 205 -10.92 -9.80 -4.92
C PHE A 205 -12.03 -10.66 -5.52
N HIS A 206 -11.73 -11.51 -6.50
CA HIS A 206 -12.73 -12.43 -7.08
C HIS A 206 -13.41 -13.30 -6.03
N VAL A 207 -12.65 -13.77 -5.03
CA VAL A 207 -13.16 -14.61 -3.95
C VAL A 207 -13.91 -13.77 -2.93
N LEU A 208 -13.32 -12.64 -2.49
CA LEU A 208 -13.95 -11.73 -1.54
C LEU A 208 -15.33 -11.27 -2.03
N LEU A 209 -15.43 -10.85 -3.29
CA LEU A 209 -16.67 -10.38 -3.91
C LEU A 209 -17.73 -11.49 -3.94
N HIS A 210 -17.35 -12.73 -4.29
CA HIS A 210 -18.28 -13.85 -4.29
C HIS A 210 -18.81 -14.19 -2.88
N LEU A 211 -17.93 -14.18 -1.87
CA LEU A 211 -18.30 -14.46 -0.48
C LEU A 211 -19.19 -13.35 0.11
N ILE A 212 -18.87 -12.09 -0.16
CA ILE A 212 -19.63 -10.94 0.33
C ILE A 212 -21.00 -10.85 -0.36
N GLN A 213 -21.11 -11.25 -1.62
CA GLN A 213 -22.39 -11.21 -2.33
C GLN A 213 -23.38 -12.30 -1.87
N ASP A 214 -22.91 -13.45 -1.36
CA ASP A 214 -23.78 -14.56 -0.97
C ASP A 214 -24.36 -14.37 0.45
N PRO A 215 -25.68 -14.11 0.61
CA PRO A 215 -26.33 -13.96 1.90
C PRO A 215 -26.34 -15.24 2.75
N LYS A 216 -26.02 -16.41 2.16
CA LYS A 216 -25.89 -17.67 2.88
C LYS A 216 -24.51 -17.84 3.54
N VAL A 217 -23.48 -17.19 3.00
CA VAL A 217 -22.12 -17.19 3.56
C VAL A 217 -22.06 -16.17 4.68
N ILE A 218 -22.48 -14.94 4.38
CA ILE A 218 -22.51 -13.82 5.31
C ILE A 218 -23.95 -13.32 5.33
N SER A 219 -24.63 -13.24 6.47
CA SER A 219 -26.01 -12.74 6.56
C SER A 219 -26.04 -11.20 6.65
N ASP A 220 -27.16 -10.56 6.26
CA ASP A 220 -27.26 -9.09 6.23
C ASP A 220 -27.18 -8.43 7.62
N ASP A 221 -27.48 -9.19 8.69
CA ASP A 221 -27.44 -8.73 10.08
C ASP A 221 -26.02 -8.38 10.59
N ILE A 222 -24.98 -8.82 9.89
CA ILE A 222 -23.60 -8.51 10.26
C ILE A 222 -23.16 -7.11 9.81
N PHE A 223 -23.85 -6.50 8.84
CA PHE A 223 -23.51 -5.18 8.31
C PHE A 223 -24.12 -4.09 9.20
N GLN A 224 -23.27 -3.41 9.96
CA GLN A 224 -23.62 -2.49 11.02
C GLN A 224 -23.63 -1.04 10.52
N ALA A 225 -24.78 -0.59 10.03
CA ALA A 225 -24.93 0.77 9.49
C ALA A 225 -24.62 1.89 10.51
N ASP A 226 -24.75 1.62 11.81
CA ASP A 226 -24.41 2.54 12.90
C ASP A 226 -22.90 2.77 13.05
N THR A 227 -22.06 2.01 12.34
CA THR A 227 -20.62 2.27 12.26
C THR A 227 -20.25 3.43 11.33
N TYR A 228 -21.18 3.90 10.49
CA TYR A 228 -20.97 4.96 9.50
C TYR A 228 -20.26 6.22 10.06
N PRO A 229 -20.60 6.73 11.27
CA PRO A 229 -19.93 7.90 11.83
C PRO A 229 -18.45 7.70 12.20
N TYR A 230 -17.97 6.47 12.23
CA TYR A 230 -16.60 6.11 12.57
C TYR A 230 -15.77 5.71 11.35
N GLN A 231 -16.40 5.58 10.18
CA GLN A 231 -15.74 5.19 8.94
C GLN A 231 -15.04 6.40 8.30
N ALA A 232 -14.00 6.13 7.51
CA ALA A 232 -13.36 7.15 6.69
C ALA A 232 -14.27 7.56 5.51
N LYS A 233 -14.27 8.85 5.19
CA LYS A 233 -15.10 9.43 4.14
C LYS A 233 -14.31 10.28 3.17
N PHE A 234 -14.80 10.35 1.94
CA PHE A 234 -14.17 11.13 0.88
C PHE A 234 -14.06 12.64 1.20
N ASP A 235 -15.04 13.23 1.88
CA ASP A 235 -14.98 14.66 2.24
C ASP A 235 -13.85 14.98 3.24
N GLU A 236 -13.49 14.03 4.09
CA GLU A 236 -12.41 14.17 5.07
C GLU A 236 -11.05 13.71 4.51
N TRP A 237 -11.03 12.60 3.77
CA TRP A 237 -9.82 11.90 3.32
C TRP A 237 -9.49 12.11 1.84
N GLY A 238 -10.45 12.50 1.03
CA GLY A 238 -10.26 12.77 -0.39
C GLY A 238 -9.51 14.07 -0.68
N ARG A 239 -9.41 15.03 0.26
CA ARG A 239 -8.59 16.27 0.16
C ARG A 239 -8.71 17.05 -1.16
N GLY A 240 -9.84 16.95 -1.86
CA GLY A 240 -10.09 17.58 -3.16
C GLY A 240 -9.46 16.86 -4.36
N TYR A 241 -9.12 15.58 -4.25
CA TYR A 241 -8.76 14.68 -5.36
C TYR A 241 -9.98 14.20 -6.17
N THR A 242 -11.14 14.83 -6.05
CA THR A 242 -12.37 14.40 -6.74
C THR A 242 -12.15 14.35 -8.24
N GLY A 243 -12.26 13.18 -8.88
CA GLY A 243 -12.08 13.03 -10.33
C GLY A 243 -10.76 13.63 -10.82
N GLY A 244 -9.70 13.50 -10.00
CA GLY A 244 -8.37 13.94 -10.37
C GLY A 244 -8.10 15.46 -10.40
N GLN A 245 -8.94 16.27 -9.76
CA GLN A 245 -8.84 17.75 -9.80
C GLN A 245 -7.52 18.33 -9.23
N ARG A 246 -6.76 17.55 -8.45
CA ARG A 246 -5.42 17.91 -7.92
C ARG A 246 -4.26 17.20 -8.65
N GLY A 247 -4.52 16.63 -9.81
CA GLY A 247 -3.59 15.78 -10.54
C GLY A 247 -2.38 16.46 -11.17
N ASN A 248 -1.51 15.60 -11.71
CA ASN A 248 -0.13 15.81 -12.16
C ASN A 248 0.24 17.23 -12.64
N THR A 249 1.19 17.88 -11.97
CA THR A 249 1.73 19.20 -12.34
C THR A 249 2.77 19.13 -13.45
N LYS A 250 3.31 17.93 -13.74
CA LYS A 250 4.35 17.72 -14.76
C LYS A 250 3.89 16.91 -15.97
N GLN A 251 2.59 16.98 -16.30
CA GLN A 251 2.00 16.25 -17.44
C GLN A 251 2.17 14.72 -17.35
N GLY A 252 2.23 14.15 -16.14
CA GLY A 252 2.08 12.71 -15.96
C GLY A 252 0.79 12.21 -16.60
N SER A 253 0.86 11.07 -17.30
CA SER A 253 -0.30 10.44 -17.93
C SER A 253 -0.86 9.36 -17.00
N PRO A 254 -2.17 9.35 -16.71
CA PRO A 254 -3.22 10.22 -17.25
C PRO A 254 -3.24 11.62 -16.60
N PRO A 255 -3.71 12.66 -17.31
CA PRO A 255 -3.99 13.96 -16.70
C PRO A 255 -5.06 13.82 -15.63
N GLY A 256 -4.82 14.34 -14.43
CA GLY A 256 -5.79 14.28 -13.33
C GLY A 256 -5.47 13.23 -12.26
N SER A 257 -4.69 12.17 -12.51
CA SER A 257 -4.34 11.21 -11.44
C SER A 257 -3.63 11.92 -10.25
N PRO A 258 -3.87 11.50 -8.99
CA PRO A 258 -4.61 10.31 -8.57
C PRO A 258 -6.12 10.52 -8.39
N ASP A 259 -6.90 9.43 -8.50
CA ASP A 259 -8.33 9.37 -8.12
C ASP A 259 -8.53 8.44 -6.92
N VAL A 260 -8.56 9.01 -5.72
CA VAL A 260 -8.53 8.24 -4.46
C VAL A 260 -9.93 7.74 -4.11
N LEU A 261 -10.08 6.42 -3.94
CA LEU A 261 -11.33 5.82 -3.50
C LEU A 261 -11.44 5.78 -1.97
N VAL A 262 -12.37 6.57 -1.40
CA VAL A 262 -12.73 6.51 0.03
C VAL A 262 -14.24 6.45 0.18
N MET A 263 -14.78 5.24 0.33
CA MET A 263 -16.21 4.99 0.28
C MET A 263 -16.75 4.66 1.68
N PRO A 264 -17.62 5.51 2.27
CA PRO A 264 -18.35 5.12 3.46
C PRO A 264 -19.50 4.17 3.09
N LEU A 265 -19.81 3.25 4.00
CA LEU A 265 -20.60 2.06 3.73
C LEU A 265 -21.68 1.89 4.80
N ALA A 266 -22.89 1.51 4.39
CA ALA A 266 -24.00 1.23 5.31
C ALA A 266 -24.64 -0.15 5.09
N SER A 267 -24.25 -0.87 4.05
CA SER A 267 -24.90 -2.11 3.62
C SER A 267 -23.95 -3.08 2.93
N ARG A 268 -24.43 -4.32 2.68
CA ARG A 268 -23.74 -5.31 1.84
C ARG A 268 -23.42 -4.76 0.45
N ASP A 269 -24.40 -4.12 -0.19
CA ASP A 269 -24.24 -3.60 -1.55
C ASP A 269 -23.14 -2.53 -1.59
N ASP A 270 -23.08 -1.65 -0.58
CA ASP A 270 -22.00 -0.67 -0.47
C ASP A 270 -20.64 -1.36 -0.33
N ALA A 271 -20.53 -2.37 0.53
CA ALA A 271 -19.28 -3.13 0.72
C ALA A 271 -18.83 -3.85 -0.54
N PHE A 272 -19.77 -4.49 -1.26
CA PHE A 272 -19.49 -5.14 -2.55
C PHE A 272 -19.01 -4.11 -3.58
N ASN A 273 -19.74 -3.01 -3.74
CA ASN A 273 -19.41 -1.96 -4.71
C ASN A 273 -18.04 -1.33 -4.40
N ALA A 274 -17.73 -1.13 -3.12
CA ALA A 274 -16.45 -0.58 -2.70
C ALA A 274 -15.28 -1.48 -3.04
N LEU A 275 -15.37 -2.78 -2.73
CA LEU A 275 -14.31 -3.75 -3.07
C LEU A 275 -14.21 -3.96 -4.58
N ASN A 276 -15.33 -3.91 -5.31
CA ASN A 276 -15.32 -4.03 -6.77
C ASN A 276 -14.61 -2.83 -7.41
N ALA A 277 -14.87 -1.61 -6.92
CA ALA A 277 -14.21 -0.41 -7.43
C ALA A 277 -12.68 -0.42 -7.16
N ILE A 278 -12.25 -0.94 -6.01
CA ILE A 278 -10.81 -1.14 -5.71
C ILE A 278 -10.19 -2.12 -6.71
N ALA A 279 -10.82 -3.28 -6.92
CA ALA A 279 -10.35 -4.27 -7.88
C ALA A 279 -10.24 -3.68 -9.30
N GLU A 280 -11.28 -2.97 -9.76
CA GLU A 280 -11.30 -2.34 -11.08
C GLU A 280 -10.20 -1.27 -11.24
N GLN A 281 -9.93 -0.45 -10.22
CA GLN A 281 -8.88 0.57 -10.27
C GLN A 281 -7.47 -0.05 -10.42
N GLY A 282 -7.24 -1.23 -9.83
CA GLY A 282 -5.99 -1.99 -9.98
C GLY A 282 -5.79 -2.58 -11.38
N GLU A 283 -6.77 -3.36 -11.86
CA GLU A 283 -6.56 -4.29 -12.99
C GLU A 283 -7.33 -3.98 -14.29
N ASP A 284 -8.25 -3.02 -14.33
CA ASP A 284 -9.09 -2.81 -15.53
C ASP A 284 -8.25 -2.51 -16.78
N ASN A 285 -8.48 -3.30 -17.82
CA ASN A 285 -7.80 -3.23 -19.12
C ASN A 285 -8.79 -3.13 -20.29
N THR A 286 -10.08 -2.95 -20.00
CA THR A 286 -11.14 -3.00 -21.01
C THR A 286 -11.27 -1.73 -21.84
N GLY A 287 -10.60 -0.64 -21.42
CA GLY A 287 -10.75 0.70 -22.00
C GLY A 287 -12.15 1.29 -21.79
N ALA A 288 -12.97 0.69 -20.91
CA ALA A 288 -14.30 1.17 -20.57
C ALA A 288 -14.26 2.33 -19.56
N SER A 289 -13.26 2.34 -18.67
CA SER A 289 -12.96 3.48 -17.82
C SER A 289 -12.30 4.62 -18.60
N ALA A 290 -12.62 5.86 -18.22
CA ALA A 290 -11.95 7.06 -18.75
C ALA A 290 -10.51 7.22 -18.21
N ASP A 291 -10.23 6.62 -17.05
CA ASP A 291 -8.94 6.67 -16.37
C ASP A 291 -8.24 5.30 -16.42
N PRO A 292 -6.96 5.23 -16.80
CA PRO A 292 -6.20 3.99 -16.86
C PRO A 292 -5.95 3.38 -15.47
N SER A 293 -6.03 2.05 -15.39
CA SER A 293 -5.75 1.28 -14.17
C SER A 293 -4.30 1.38 -13.71
N HIS A 294 -4.00 0.85 -12.52
CA HIS A 294 -2.62 0.72 -12.03
C HIS A 294 -1.78 -0.09 -13.00
N PHE A 295 -2.32 -1.23 -13.47
CA PHE A 295 -1.69 -2.08 -14.48
C PHE A 295 -1.27 -1.31 -15.72
N GLU A 296 -2.19 -0.57 -16.36
CA GLU A 296 -1.89 0.14 -17.60
C GLU A 296 -0.82 1.22 -17.41
N ARG A 297 -0.88 1.92 -16.27
CA ARG A 297 0.11 2.95 -15.90
C ARG A 297 1.49 2.35 -15.67
N PHE A 298 1.60 1.26 -14.89
CA PHE A 298 2.87 0.58 -14.68
C PHE A 298 3.42 -0.03 -15.97
N LEU A 299 2.57 -0.67 -16.79
CA LEU A 299 2.98 -1.25 -18.08
C LEU A 299 3.52 -0.17 -19.04
N ASN A 300 2.90 1.02 -19.05
CA ASN A 300 3.39 2.14 -19.84
C ASN A 300 4.79 2.60 -19.37
N ILE A 301 4.99 2.78 -18.07
CA ILE A 301 6.32 3.10 -17.51
C ILE A 301 7.31 2.00 -17.84
N TYR A 302 6.92 0.73 -17.76
CA TYR A 302 7.78 -0.42 -18.06
C TYR A 302 8.29 -0.38 -19.51
N LYS A 303 7.38 -0.15 -20.46
CA LYS A 303 7.72 -0.03 -21.89
C LYS A 303 8.69 1.13 -22.14
N GLN A 304 8.44 2.29 -21.53
CA GLN A 304 9.30 3.47 -21.67
C GLN A 304 10.67 3.26 -21.00
N MET A 305 10.70 2.72 -19.78
CA MET A 305 11.93 2.44 -19.04
C MET A 305 12.79 1.39 -19.74
N SER A 306 12.18 0.37 -20.35
CA SER A 306 12.88 -0.63 -21.14
C SER A 306 13.65 -0.01 -22.31
N ALA A 307 13.02 0.93 -23.03
CA ALA A 307 13.68 1.68 -24.10
C ALA A 307 14.83 2.54 -23.58
N VAL A 308 14.62 3.28 -22.48
CA VAL A 308 15.63 4.16 -21.87
C VAL A 308 16.83 3.37 -21.34
N VAL A 309 16.60 2.28 -20.63
CA VAL A 309 17.67 1.42 -20.09
C VAL A 309 18.46 0.76 -21.23
N LYS A 310 17.78 0.37 -22.32
CA LYS A 310 18.45 -0.17 -23.51
C LYS A 310 19.36 0.85 -24.18
N GLU A 311 18.94 2.11 -24.28
CA GLU A 311 19.76 3.19 -24.84
C GLU A 311 20.94 3.54 -23.91
N ALA A 312 20.68 3.62 -22.60
CA ALA A 312 21.69 3.97 -21.59
C ALA A 312 22.78 2.90 -21.46
N GLY A 313 22.45 1.61 -21.64
CA GLY A 313 23.34 0.51 -21.35
C GLY A 313 23.80 0.54 -19.88
N SER A 314 25.11 0.57 -19.64
CA SER A 314 25.68 0.67 -18.29
C SER A 314 26.14 2.09 -17.91
N SER A 315 25.85 3.09 -18.74
CA SER A 315 26.40 4.45 -18.55
C SER A 315 25.75 5.22 -17.39
N TRP A 316 24.46 5.00 -17.15
CA TRP A 316 23.68 5.60 -16.05
C TRP A 316 22.41 4.80 -15.80
N ALA A 317 21.70 5.06 -14.69
CA ALA A 317 20.45 4.40 -14.32
C ALA A 317 19.36 5.41 -13.92
N PRO A 318 18.06 5.13 -14.18
CA PRO A 318 16.96 6.04 -13.82
C PRO A 318 16.76 6.26 -12.31
N ALA A 319 17.10 5.25 -11.50
CA ALA A 319 17.07 5.30 -10.04
C ALA A 319 18.47 5.52 -9.45
N ARG A 320 18.53 6.09 -8.26
CA ARG A 320 19.72 6.07 -7.40
C ARG A 320 19.99 4.64 -6.95
N ASN A 321 21.25 4.35 -6.60
CA ASN A 321 21.62 3.10 -5.95
C ASN A 321 21.19 3.15 -4.47
N VAL A 322 19.88 3.09 -4.21
CA VAL A 322 19.33 3.10 -2.85
C VAL A 322 19.45 1.71 -2.23
N ALA A 323 19.61 1.67 -0.92
CA ALA A 323 19.54 0.45 -0.11
C ALA A 323 18.35 -0.46 -0.47
N VAL A 324 18.50 -1.76 -0.25
CA VAL A 324 17.48 -2.79 -0.31
C VAL A 324 17.17 -3.22 1.12
N ASN A 325 15.90 -3.24 1.48
CA ASN A 325 15.42 -3.53 2.84
C ASN A 325 16.28 -2.82 3.92
N PRO A 326 16.41 -1.49 3.85
CA PRO A 326 17.30 -0.76 4.74
C PRO A 326 16.89 -0.96 6.19
N TYR A 327 17.85 -1.26 7.06
CA TYR A 327 17.59 -1.37 8.50
C TYR A 327 18.64 -0.64 9.32
N ILE A 328 18.22 -0.23 10.52
CA ILE A 328 19.11 0.37 11.51
C ILE A 328 19.50 -0.75 12.48
N PRO A 329 20.80 -1.00 12.71
CA PRO A 329 21.22 -2.00 13.68
C PRO A 329 20.75 -1.60 15.09
N GLU A 330 20.30 -2.55 15.88
CA GLU A 330 19.99 -2.30 17.28
C GLU A 330 21.27 -2.23 18.13
N ASP A 331 21.27 -1.34 19.13
CA ASP A 331 22.24 -1.39 20.23
C ASP A 331 21.79 -2.46 21.24
N VAL A 332 21.70 -3.72 20.82
CA VAL A 332 21.38 -4.85 21.72
C VAL A 332 22.63 -5.26 22.51
N GLU A 333 22.48 -5.48 23.82
CA GLU A 333 23.53 -6.07 24.65
C GLU A 333 23.93 -7.48 24.17
N ASP A 334 23.03 -8.15 23.44
CA ASP A 334 23.25 -9.44 22.78
C ASP A 334 23.19 -9.28 21.25
N GLY A 335 24.34 -9.32 20.58
CA GLY A 335 24.43 -9.22 19.11
C GLY A 335 23.79 -10.40 18.35
N SER A 336 23.15 -11.35 19.04
CA SER A 336 22.39 -12.45 18.44
C SER A 336 20.87 -12.25 18.42
N SER A 337 20.35 -11.25 19.16
CA SER A 337 18.94 -10.88 19.07
C SER A 337 18.75 -9.92 17.90
N ASP A 338 18.29 -10.44 16.77
CA ASP A 338 17.78 -9.61 15.68
C ASP A 338 16.26 -9.49 15.88
N PRO A 339 15.68 -8.27 15.95
CA PRO A 339 14.23 -8.07 16.02
C PRO A 339 13.50 -8.66 14.80
N SER A 340 14.23 -9.07 13.77
CA SER A 340 13.75 -9.90 12.67
C SER A 340 13.80 -11.41 12.95
N GLU A 341 13.47 -11.85 14.17
CA GLU A 341 13.15 -13.26 14.47
C GLU A 341 12.07 -13.77 13.51
N GLY A 342 12.49 -14.44 12.43
CA GLY A 342 11.58 -14.90 11.38
C GLY A 342 12.08 -14.69 9.95
N GLN A 343 13.06 -13.83 9.71
CA GLN A 343 13.72 -13.73 8.40
C GLN A 343 14.66 -14.93 8.18
N THR A 344 14.63 -15.52 6.99
CA THR A 344 15.65 -16.48 6.60
C THR A 344 16.96 -15.73 6.33
N ALA A 345 18.10 -16.35 6.62
CA ALA A 345 19.43 -15.76 6.47
C ALA A 345 19.81 -15.34 5.02
N ASP A 346 18.92 -15.60 4.04
CA ASP A 346 19.18 -15.44 2.61
C ASP A 346 18.50 -14.18 2.01
N GLU A 347 17.76 -13.39 2.77
CA GLU A 347 17.12 -12.16 2.28
C GLU A 347 18.11 -10.98 2.19
N GLU A 348 18.17 -10.32 1.03
CA GLU A 348 19.03 -9.14 0.82
C GLU A 348 18.58 -7.98 1.72
N ARG A 349 19.48 -7.53 2.60
CA ARG A 349 19.29 -6.39 3.51
C ARG A 349 20.54 -5.54 3.59
N ASP A 350 20.33 -4.23 3.56
CA ASP A 350 21.39 -3.26 3.73
C ASP A 350 21.33 -2.61 5.11
N GLN A 351 22.43 -2.74 5.85
CA GLN A 351 22.60 -2.07 7.12
C GLN A 351 22.93 -0.59 6.91
N ILE A 352 22.15 0.30 7.52
CA ILE A 352 22.48 1.73 7.60
C ILE A 352 23.55 1.89 8.70
N THR A 353 24.78 2.20 8.30
CA THR A 353 25.91 2.41 9.23
C THR A 353 26.34 3.88 9.33
N ASN A 354 25.86 4.74 8.42
CA ASN A 354 26.07 6.17 8.51
C ASN A 354 25.27 6.77 9.70
N PRO A 355 25.92 7.36 10.71
CA PRO A 355 25.23 7.87 11.90
C PRO A 355 24.20 8.96 11.61
N ASP A 356 24.43 9.83 10.62
CA ASP A 356 23.43 10.84 10.23
C ASP A 356 22.19 10.14 9.65
N ALA A 357 22.39 9.20 8.71
CA ALA A 357 21.31 8.42 8.11
C ALA A 357 20.55 7.56 9.15
N GLN A 358 21.23 7.02 10.16
CA GLN A 358 20.59 6.30 11.27
C GLN A 358 19.65 7.23 12.07
N ASN A 359 20.10 8.43 12.43
CA ASN A 359 19.26 9.40 13.15
C ASN A 359 18.02 9.79 12.35
N TRP A 360 18.17 10.01 11.04
CA TRP A 360 17.03 10.26 10.15
C TRP A 360 16.10 9.05 10.03
N GLY A 361 16.65 7.83 9.98
CA GLY A 361 15.87 6.59 9.95
C GLY A 361 15.09 6.35 11.24
N HIS A 362 15.66 6.65 12.40
CA HIS A 362 14.94 6.59 13.69
C HIS A 362 13.78 7.58 13.71
N LEU A 363 14.01 8.83 13.28
CA LEU A 363 12.94 9.82 13.15
C LEU A 363 11.87 9.32 12.17
N PHE A 364 12.25 8.77 11.02
CA PHE A 364 11.33 8.21 10.04
C PHE A 364 10.41 7.14 10.63
N ASN A 365 10.98 6.13 11.30
CA ASN A 365 10.20 5.05 11.92
C ASN A 365 9.25 5.58 13.00
N LEU A 366 9.69 6.57 13.78
CA LEU A 366 8.85 7.20 14.79
C LEU A 366 7.67 7.97 14.15
N ARG A 367 7.91 8.73 13.08
CA ARG A 367 6.85 9.44 12.33
C ARG A 367 5.89 8.47 11.65
N TYR A 368 6.41 7.36 11.15
CA TYR A 368 5.59 6.31 10.54
C TYR A 368 4.68 5.63 11.58
N ARG A 369 5.19 5.39 12.79
CA ARG A 369 4.37 4.95 13.93
C ARG A 369 3.29 5.97 14.31
N LEU A 370 3.61 7.26 14.33
CA LEU A 370 2.63 8.33 14.55
C LEU A 370 1.53 8.30 13.49
N LEU A 371 1.88 8.18 12.21
CA LEU A 371 0.93 8.07 11.09
C LEU A 371 -0.06 6.93 11.31
N LEU A 372 0.44 5.72 11.56
CA LEU A 372 -0.41 4.54 11.74
C LEU A 372 -1.29 4.65 12.99
N ASN A 373 -0.77 5.21 14.08
CA ASN A 373 -1.58 5.48 15.28
C ASN A 373 -2.68 6.51 15.02
N PHE A 374 -2.41 7.58 14.24
CA PHE A 374 -3.44 8.54 13.85
C PHE A 374 -4.51 7.89 12.96
N LEU A 375 -4.12 7.04 12.01
CA LEU A 375 -5.04 6.26 11.19
C LEU A 375 -5.95 5.39 12.07
N THR A 376 -5.39 4.54 12.94
CA THR A 376 -6.17 3.70 13.85
C THR A 376 -7.08 4.53 14.76
N HIS A 377 -6.59 5.68 15.26
CA HIS A 377 -7.37 6.53 16.15
C HIS A 377 -8.56 7.19 15.46
N SER A 378 -8.43 7.51 14.16
CA SER A 378 -9.52 8.11 13.39
C SER A 378 -10.76 7.21 13.32
N PHE A 379 -10.59 5.89 13.28
CA PHE A 379 -11.68 4.91 13.18
C PHE A 379 -12.40 4.60 14.50
N VAL A 380 -11.96 5.20 15.60
CA VAL A 380 -12.61 5.09 16.92
C VAL A 380 -13.16 6.43 17.41
N LEU A 381 -13.04 7.48 16.60
CA LEU A 381 -13.62 8.80 16.84
C LEU A 381 -14.87 8.98 15.97
N GLU A 382 -15.97 9.37 16.60
CA GLU A 382 -17.21 9.71 15.90
C GLU A 382 -17.04 11.00 15.08
N ASP A 383 -17.77 11.12 13.97
CA ASP A 383 -18.00 12.39 13.30
C ASP A 383 -18.35 13.47 14.32
N GLY A 384 -17.48 14.47 14.41
CA GLY A 384 -17.78 15.67 15.18
C GLY A 384 -18.80 16.52 14.44
N LEU A 385 -20.05 16.07 14.29
CA LEU A 385 -21.19 16.96 14.06
C LEU A 385 -21.45 17.74 15.35
N ASN A 386 -20.56 18.67 15.71
CA ASN A 386 -20.80 19.78 16.63
C ASN A 386 -19.51 20.55 16.86
N SER A 387 -19.27 21.58 16.04
CA SER A 387 -18.84 22.92 16.48
C SER A 387 -18.37 23.71 15.27
N ALA A 388 -19.25 24.57 14.74
CA ALA A 388 -18.83 25.64 13.86
C ALA A 388 -17.79 26.52 14.62
N GLY A 389 -16.50 26.28 14.36
CA GLY A 389 -15.39 27.09 14.89
C GLY A 389 -14.44 26.44 15.90
N ALA A 390 -14.59 25.15 16.28
CA ALA A 390 -13.63 24.45 17.15
C ALA A 390 -12.93 23.29 16.42
N ILE A 391 -11.64 23.08 16.71
CA ILE A 391 -10.88 21.91 16.24
C ILE A 391 -11.49 20.67 16.88
N THR A 392 -12.12 19.79 16.08
CA THR A 392 -12.66 18.52 16.59
C THR A 392 -11.54 17.51 16.80
N PRO A 393 -11.64 16.57 17.77
CA PRO A 393 -10.69 15.47 17.95
C PRO A 393 -10.42 14.71 16.64
N ARG A 394 -11.48 14.34 15.91
CA ARG A 394 -11.40 13.65 14.62
C ARG A 394 -10.70 14.50 13.56
N GLY A 395 -11.09 15.77 13.41
CA GLY A 395 -10.46 16.70 12.47
C GLY A 395 -8.98 16.95 12.77
N LEU A 396 -8.60 17.00 14.05
CA LEU A 396 -7.20 17.10 14.46
C LEU A 396 -6.41 15.87 14.05
N ILE A 397 -6.91 14.67 14.36
CA ILE A 397 -6.27 13.41 13.99
C ILE A 397 -6.09 13.32 12.47
N ILE A 398 -7.15 13.57 11.69
CA ILE A 398 -7.08 13.51 10.23
C ILE A 398 -6.06 14.51 9.68
N ASN A 399 -6.07 15.76 10.18
CA ASN A 399 -5.06 16.74 9.76
C ASN A 399 -3.64 16.32 10.12
N SER A 400 -3.43 15.74 11.31
CA SER A 400 -2.14 15.19 11.73
C SER A 400 -1.71 14.02 10.85
N THR A 401 -2.61 13.11 10.46
CA THR A 401 -2.32 12.01 9.52
C THR A 401 -1.74 12.52 8.21
N PHE A 402 -2.38 13.52 7.59
CA PHE A 402 -1.84 14.13 6.37
C PHE A 402 -0.52 14.86 6.60
N GLY A 403 -0.35 15.52 7.75
CA GLY A 403 0.92 16.10 8.17
C GLY A 403 2.04 15.05 8.17
N GLU A 404 1.79 13.88 8.73
CA GLU A 404 2.74 12.78 8.77
C GLU A 404 3.08 12.24 7.38
N MET A 405 2.11 12.13 6.47
CA MET A 405 2.39 11.75 5.07
C MET A 405 3.39 12.71 4.41
N TYR A 406 3.25 14.02 4.64
CA TYR A 406 4.20 15.02 4.12
C TYR A 406 5.57 14.95 4.82
N ASN A 407 5.60 14.77 6.14
CA ASN A 407 6.82 14.64 6.91
C ASN A 407 7.63 13.41 6.48
N LEU A 408 6.97 12.26 6.31
CA LEU A 408 7.59 11.02 5.82
C LEU A 408 8.21 11.22 4.44
N ARG A 409 7.49 11.85 3.50
CA ARG A 409 8.05 12.17 2.18
C ARG A 409 9.29 13.05 2.28
N SER A 410 9.27 14.08 3.13
CA SER A 410 10.41 14.98 3.34
C SER A 410 11.62 14.26 3.93
N ILE A 411 11.42 13.39 4.92
CA ILE A 411 12.49 12.60 5.54
C ILE A 411 13.04 11.58 4.54
N ALA A 412 12.18 10.82 3.85
CA ALA A 412 12.59 9.87 2.82
C ALA A 412 13.44 10.54 1.73
N THR A 413 13.03 11.73 1.29
CA THR A 413 13.78 12.54 0.30
C THR A 413 15.19 12.88 0.79
N ALA A 414 15.36 13.15 2.09
CA ALA A 414 16.68 13.38 2.67
C ALA A 414 17.50 12.08 2.72
N MET A 415 16.90 10.99 3.20
CA MET A 415 17.57 9.69 3.36
C MET A 415 18.12 9.12 2.05
N VAL A 416 17.35 9.18 0.95
CA VAL A 416 17.79 8.68 -0.37
C VAL A 416 18.93 9.49 -1.00
N GLN A 417 19.39 10.55 -0.34
CA GLN A 417 20.56 11.34 -0.73
C GLN A 417 21.74 11.15 0.23
N MET A 418 21.53 10.48 1.37
CA MET A 418 22.57 10.22 2.36
C MET A 418 23.31 8.93 2.02
N PRO A 419 24.64 8.88 2.15
CA PRO A 419 25.38 7.62 1.99
C PRO A 419 24.90 6.57 2.99
N LEU A 420 24.78 5.32 2.55
CA LEU A 420 24.46 4.19 3.43
C LEU A 420 25.57 3.97 4.48
N THR A 421 26.82 4.11 4.04
CA THR A 421 28.05 3.99 4.84
C THR A 421 28.92 5.22 4.60
N VAL A 422 29.58 5.72 5.66
CA VAL A 422 30.45 6.89 5.55
C VAL A 422 31.69 6.58 4.69
N GLY A 423 31.99 7.44 3.72
CA GLY A 423 33.25 7.44 2.98
C GLY A 423 33.49 6.24 2.05
N THR A 424 32.51 5.35 1.87
CA THR A 424 32.63 4.16 1.02
C THR A 424 31.37 3.90 0.21
N GLY A 425 31.55 3.38 -1.01
CA GLY A 425 30.46 3.02 -1.92
C GLY A 425 29.71 4.23 -2.51
N ASN A 426 28.77 3.93 -3.40
CA ASN A 426 27.81 4.89 -3.97
C ASN A 426 26.37 4.57 -3.57
N LYS A 427 26.18 3.60 -2.66
CA LYS A 427 24.86 3.19 -2.17
C LYS A 427 24.36 4.23 -1.17
N THR A 428 23.14 4.71 -1.34
CA THR A 428 22.50 5.65 -0.42
C THR A 428 21.62 4.89 0.56
N ALA A 429 21.36 5.48 1.73
CA ALA A 429 20.35 4.99 2.65
C ALA A 429 18.96 5.09 2.00
N GLY A 430 17.95 4.50 2.65
CA GLY A 430 16.55 4.60 2.27
C GLY A 430 15.66 4.53 3.51
N PRO A 431 14.39 4.96 3.40
CA PRO A 431 13.44 4.90 4.51
C PRO A 431 13.16 3.45 4.93
N PRO A 432 13.37 3.07 6.21
CA PRO A 432 13.22 1.69 6.68
C PRO A 432 11.77 1.19 6.75
N PHE A 433 10.79 2.09 6.97
CA PHE A 433 9.37 1.71 7.14
C PHE A 433 9.15 0.59 8.16
N LEU A 434 9.91 0.56 9.25
CA LEU A 434 9.82 -0.49 10.27
C LEU A 434 8.42 -0.54 10.87
N THR A 435 7.81 -1.74 10.92
CA THR A 435 6.50 -1.89 11.52
C THR A 435 6.61 -1.66 13.03
N PRO A 436 5.73 -0.85 13.63
CA PRO A 436 5.72 -0.68 15.08
C PRO A 436 5.45 -2.02 15.79
N TYR A 437 6.08 -2.23 16.96
CA TYR A 437 5.82 -3.42 17.79
C TYR A 437 4.35 -3.59 18.22
N THR A 438 3.56 -2.53 18.11
CA THR A 438 2.11 -2.56 18.33
C THR A 438 1.43 -1.39 17.65
N LEU A 439 0.26 -1.64 17.05
CA LEU A 439 -0.70 -0.61 16.65
C LEU A 439 -1.98 -0.64 17.49
N SER A 440 -2.00 -1.47 18.54
CA SER A 440 -3.11 -1.52 19.49
C SER A 440 -3.16 -0.21 20.28
N LEU A 441 -4.26 0.52 20.11
CA LEU A 441 -4.52 1.71 20.91
C LEU A 441 -4.89 1.31 22.35
N PRO A 442 -4.42 2.05 23.36
CA PRO A 442 -4.81 1.80 24.74
C PRO A 442 -6.30 2.05 24.95
N ALA A 443 -6.86 1.39 25.97
CA ALA A 443 -8.25 1.58 26.36
C ALA A 443 -8.50 3.00 26.90
N GLY A 444 -9.61 3.61 26.46
CA GLY A 444 -10.04 4.94 26.91
C GLY A 444 -9.41 6.09 26.13
N GLU A 445 -10.23 7.07 25.78
CA GLU A 445 -9.85 8.18 24.91
C GLU A 445 -8.66 9.00 25.43
N HIS A 446 -8.66 9.29 26.73
CA HIS A 446 -7.56 9.98 27.40
C HIS A 446 -6.20 9.27 27.20
N ASN A 447 -6.16 7.93 27.23
CA ASN A 447 -4.93 7.18 27.06
C ASN A 447 -4.46 7.15 25.59
N ARG A 448 -5.39 7.18 24.63
CA ARG A 448 -5.06 7.25 23.20
C ARG A 448 -4.35 8.56 22.85
N TRP A 449 -4.84 9.68 23.40
CA TRP A 449 -4.18 10.98 23.26
C TRP A 449 -2.79 11.02 23.89
N ARG A 450 -2.62 10.38 25.06
CA ARG A 450 -1.30 10.29 25.71
C ARG A 450 -0.27 9.52 24.88
N VAL A 451 -0.67 8.47 24.17
CA VAL A 451 0.24 7.76 23.25
C VAL A 451 0.76 8.69 22.15
N HIS A 452 -0.08 9.55 21.58
CA HIS A 452 0.36 10.56 20.62
C HIS A 452 1.34 11.56 21.25
N ALA A 453 1.07 12.02 22.48
CA ALA A 453 1.98 12.90 23.22
C ALA A 453 3.35 12.25 23.49
N ASP A 454 3.37 10.99 23.92
CA ASP A 454 4.59 10.23 24.21
C ASP A 454 5.47 10.12 22.95
N LEU A 455 4.85 9.87 21.79
CA LEU A 455 5.55 9.80 20.51
C LEU A 455 6.09 11.17 20.05
N LEU A 456 5.36 12.26 20.28
CA LEU A 456 5.84 13.62 19.99
C LEU A 456 7.01 14.02 20.90
N GLN A 457 7.01 13.59 22.15
CA GLN A 457 8.14 13.80 23.07
C GLN A 457 9.38 13.02 22.64
N ALA A 458 9.22 11.77 22.19
CA ALA A 458 10.31 11.01 21.57
C ALA A 458 10.84 11.71 20.31
N SER A 459 9.94 12.28 19.49
CA SER A 459 10.28 13.01 18.27
C SER A 459 11.14 14.24 18.58
N ALA A 460 10.78 15.00 19.61
CA ALA A 460 11.55 16.16 20.05
C ALA A 460 13.01 15.81 20.38
N THR A 461 13.24 14.66 21.02
CA THR A 461 14.60 14.17 21.33
C THR A 461 15.39 13.87 20.06
N MET A 462 14.75 13.21 19.08
CA MET A 462 15.40 12.91 17.79
C MET A 462 15.70 14.17 16.98
N ILE A 463 14.79 15.14 16.98
CA ILE A 463 14.97 16.42 16.30
C ILE A 463 16.13 17.22 16.92
N ASP A 464 16.24 17.27 18.24
CA ASP A 464 17.36 17.95 18.92
C ASP A 464 18.72 17.30 18.58
N THR A 465 18.77 15.97 18.51
CA THR A 465 19.97 15.26 18.03
C THR A 465 20.29 15.64 16.59
N LEU A 466 19.30 15.59 15.69
CA LEU A 466 19.49 15.92 14.27
C LEU A 466 19.95 17.36 14.04
N LEU A 467 19.41 18.33 14.79
CA LEU A 467 19.83 19.73 14.72
C LEU A 467 21.30 19.96 15.09
N LYS A 468 21.92 19.00 15.82
CA LYS A 468 23.33 19.05 16.20
C LYS A 468 24.24 18.30 15.22
N THR A 469 23.73 17.28 14.53
CA THR A 469 24.54 16.33 13.77
C THR A 469 24.40 16.48 12.24
N THR A 470 23.26 16.96 11.75
CA THR A 470 22.97 16.99 10.32
C THR A 470 23.43 18.29 9.64
N ALA A 471 23.40 18.32 8.31
CA ALA A 471 23.77 19.48 7.53
C ALA A 471 22.75 20.64 7.67
N ALA A 472 23.26 21.89 7.68
CA ALA A 472 22.45 23.10 7.87
C ALA A 472 21.28 23.26 6.88
N GLN A 473 21.37 22.68 5.68
CA GLN A 473 20.30 22.69 4.68
C GLN A 473 19.00 22.03 5.18
N HIS A 474 19.08 21.11 6.14
CA HIS A 474 17.92 20.42 6.70
C HIS A 474 17.33 21.13 7.94
N HIS A 475 18.04 22.08 8.54
CA HIS A 475 17.61 22.72 9.80
C HIS A 475 16.27 23.44 9.67
N ARG A 476 16.00 24.06 8.52
CA ARG A 476 14.71 24.74 8.28
C ARG A 476 13.52 23.77 8.42
N TYR A 477 13.66 22.56 7.88
CA TYR A 477 12.63 21.52 8.01
C TYR A 477 12.50 21.06 9.46
N LEU A 478 13.62 20.78 10.14
CA LEU A 478 13.63 20.30 11.52
C LEU A 478 13.03 21.31 12.50
N TYR A 479 13.33 22.61 12.37
CA TYR A 479 12.69 23.64 13.19
C TYR A 479 11.19 23.75 12.92
N ALA A 480 10.75 23.66 11.66
CA ALA A 480 9.33 23.66 11.32
C ALA A 480 8.59 22.45 11.89
N LEU A 481 9.21 21.26 11.84
CA LEU A 481 8.68 20.04 12.45
C LEU A 481 8.60 20.18 13.98
N GLN A 482 9.65 20.69 14.63
CA GLN A 482 9.68 20.93 16.07
C GLN A 482 8.56 21.89 16.52
N GLU A 483 8.33 22.97 15.77
CA GLU A 483 7.28 23.94 16.05
C GLU A 483 5.88 23.30 15.90
N ALA A 484 5.67 22.51 14.84
CA ALA A 484 4.42 21.80 14.61
C ALA A 484 4.14 20.76 15.71
N ASP A 485 5.15 19.96 16.08
CA ASP A 485 5.07 18.97 17.15
C ASP A 485 4.75 19.63 18.49
N SER A 486 5.38 20.77 18.80
CA SER A 486 5.14 21.52 20.04
C SER A 486 3.71 22.04 20.13
N LYS A 487 3.17 22.55 19.00
CA LYS A 487 1.76 23.00 18.93
C LYS A 487 0.79 21.84 19.12
N LEU A 488 1.01 20.72 18.45
CA LEU A 488 0.16 19.54 18.60
C LEU A 488 0.23 18.99 20.03
N LEU A 489 1.42 18.92 20.63
CA LEU A 489 1.60 18.47 22.01
C LEU A 489 0.86 19.38 23.01
N GLN A 490 0.84 20.69 22.78
CA GLN A 490 0.07 21.62 23.61
C GLN A 490 -1.43 21.35 23.49
N ILE A 491 -1.96 21.20 22.26
CA ILE A 491 -3.38 20.87 22.04
C ILE A 491 -3.76 19.57 22.75
N ILE A 492 -2.92 18.54 22.63
CA ILE A 492 -3.14 17.25 23.29
C ILE A 492 -3.12 17.41 24.82
N SER A 493 -2.18 18.19 25.35
CA SER A 493 -2.10 18.46 26.79
C SER A 493 -3.36 19.15 27.31
N ASP A 494 -3.90 20.12 26.56
CA ASP A 494 -5.14 20.81 26.91
C ASP A 494 -6.35 19.87 26.87
N MET A 495 -6.42 18.95 25.90
CA MET A 495 -7.48 17.94 25.81
C MET A 495 -7.45 16.93 26.97
N VAL A 496 -6.25 16.52 27.39
CA VAL A 496 -6.02 15.52 28.45
C VAL A 496 -6.19 16.13 29.85
N ALA A 497 -6.03 17.45 30.00
CA ALA A 497 -6.17 18.15 31.28
C ALA A 497 -7.64 18.32 31.75
N VAL A 498 -8.62 18.11 30.87
CA VAL A 498 -10.04 18.16 31.24
C VAL A 498 -10.40 16.88 32.01
N PRO A 499 -10.92 16.95 33.26
CA PRO A 499 -11.32 15.76 34.01
C PRO A 499 -12.41 15.00 33.25
N ALA A 500 -12.24 13.68 33.14
CA ALA A 500 -13.18 12.75 32.49
C ALA A 500 -14.57 12.74 33.14
#